data_AF-A0A3C1QYC8-F1
#
_entry.id   AF-A0A3C1QYC8-F1
#
_cell.length_a   1.000
_cell.length_b   1.000
_cell.length_c   1.000
_cell.angle_alpha   90.00
_cell.angle_beta   90.00
_cell.angle_gamma   90.00
#
_symmetry.space_group_name_H-M   'P 1'
#
loop_
_entity.id
_entity.type
_entity.pdbx_description
1 polymer ?
#
loop_
_entity_poly.entity_id
_entity_poly.type
_entity_poly.pdbx_seq_one_letter_code
_entity_poly.pdbx_strand_id
1 'polypeptide(L)'
;MRLLLALALPAVLLLASCSSGGPSISHPGSAARPPADIPLFGAGFRSEGDLCRRAGESAFTGQFMGAGADLVACPPGTDPRLFIHETGGTEVARRDGWILFTVPHR
;
A
#
# COMPACT_ATOMS: atom_id res chain seq x y z
N MET A 1 -55.05 24.28 47.28
CA MET A 1 -53.58 24.35 47.24
C MET A 1 -53.16 24.04 45.80
N ARG A 2 -53.10 25.07 44.94
CA ARG A 2 -51.88 25.47 44.18
C ARG A 2 -51.25 24.27 43.45
N LEU A 3 -51.69 23.95 42.23
CA LEU A 3 -51.21 24.49 40.94
C LEU A 3 -49.68 24.54 40.84
N LEU A 4 -49.15 24.15 39.66
CA LEU A 4 -47.75 24.16 39.19
C LEU A 4 -47.05 22.79 39.41
N LEU A 5 -46.39 22.14 38.46
CA LEU A 5 -45.91 22.58 37.16
C LEU A 5 -45.67 21.34 36.29
N ALA A 6 -46.27 21.30 35.10
CA ALA A 6 -45.88 20.38 34.05
C ALA A 6 -44.44 20.72 33.63
N LEU A 7 -43.52 19.76 33.74
CA LEU A 7 -42.25 19.81 33.01
C LEU A 7 -42.28 18.71 31.96
N ALA A 8 -42.86 19.07 30.81
CA ALA A 8 -42.48 18.48 29.54
C ALA A 8 -41.01 18.84 29.29
N LEU A 9 -40.11 17.86 29.32
CA LEU A 9 -38.75 18.03 28.81
C LEU A 9 -38.66 17.37 27.43
N PRO A 10 -38.18 18.10 26.42
CA PRO A 10 -38.42 17.80 25.02
C PRO A 10 -37.47 16.73 24.48
N ALA A 11 -38.00 15.87 23.62
CA ALA A 11 -37.23 15.14 22.64
C ALA A 11 -36.64 16.15 21.64
N VAL A 12 -35.34 16.41 21.71
CA VAL A 12 -34.59 17.08 20.63
C VAL A 12 -33.40 16.22 20.26
N LEU A 13 -33.53 15.59 19.10
CA LEU A 13 -32.47 15.01 18.30
C LEU A 13 -31.33 16.02 18.09
N LEU A 14 -30.10 15.63 18.41
CA LEU A 14 -28.89 16.16 17.77
C LEU A 14 -27.88 15.02 17.55
N LEU A 15 -28.19 14.15 16.58
CA LEU A 15 -27.17 13.34 15.89
C LEU A 15 -26.48 14.24 14.85
N ALA A 16 -25.45 14.97 15.27
CA ALA A 16 -24.57 15.69 14.35
C ALA A 16 -23.22 15.95 15.00
N SER A 17 -22.21 15.12 14.66
CA SER A 17 -21.00 15.61 14.01
C SER A 17 -20.11 14.43 13.62
N CYS A 18 -20.17 14.05 12.34
CA CYS A 18 -19.09 13.34 11.69
C CYS A 18 -17.92 14.32 11.56
N SER A 19 -16.90 14.16 12.39
CA SER A 19 -15.58 14.72 12.09
C SER A 19 -14.59 13.57 11.99
N SER A 20 -14.58 12.90 10.83
CA SER A 20 -13.46 12.05 10.42
C SER A 20 -12.39 12.93 9.76
N GLY A 21 -11.94 13.93 10.50
CA GLY A 21 -10.80 14.78 10.18
C GLY A 21 -9.71 14.59 11.24
N GLY A 22 -9.37 13.34 11.54
CA GLY A 22 -8.19 13.05 12.35
C GLY A 22 -6.90 13.35 11.55
N PRO A 23 -5.78 13.61 12.23
CA PRO A 23 -4.49 13.71 11.55
C PRO A 23 -4.28 12.46 10.69
N SER A 24 -3.90 12.64 9.43
CA SER A 24 -3.48 11.55 8.57
C SER A 24 -2.21 10.94 9.14
N ILE A 25 -2.36 10.01 10.08
CA ILE A 25 -1.31 9.07 10.44
C ILE A 25 -1.06 8.29 9.16
N SER A 26 0.09 8.54 8.52
CA SER A 26 0.62 7.71 7.45
C SER A 26 0.68 6.29 7.96
N HIS A 27 -0.36 5.51 7.69
CA HIS A 27 -0.37 4.09 8.05
C HIS A 27 0.78 3.45 7.27
N PRO A 28 1.71 2.77 7.94
CA PRO A 28 2.61 1.84 7.27
C PRO A 28 1.74 0.70 6.73
N GLY A 29 1.22 0.89 5.51
CA GLY A 29 0.13 0.07 4.97
C GLY A 29 -0.79 0.78 3.97
N SER A 30 -0.72 2.12 3.85
CA SER A 30 -1.26 2.77 2.65
C SER A 30 -0.33 2.42 1.49
N ALA A 31 -0.62 1.31 0.81
CA ALA A 31 0.19 0.82 -0.30
C ALA A 31 0.40 1.98 -1.28
N ALA A 32 1.65 2.44 -1.39
CA ALA A 32 2.00 3.48 -2.35
C ALA A 32 1.44 3.06 -3.72
N ARG A 33 0.93 4.02 -4.49
CA ARG A 33 0.51 3.72 -5.86
C ARG A 33 1.77 3.54 -6.71
N PRO A 34 1.88 2.45 -7.49
CA PRO A 34 2.98 2.31 -8.44
C PRO A 34 2.89 3.35 -9.57
N PRO A 35 4.02 3.75 -10.16
CA PRO A 35 4.04 4.46 -11.43
C PRO A 35 3.26 3.71 -12.50
N ALA A 36 2.65 4.44 -13.43
CA ALA A 36 1.79 3.86 -14.46
C ALA A 36 2.51 2.84 -15.36
N ASP A 37 3.82 2.97 -15.52
CA ASP A 37 4.66 2.06 -16.29
C ASP A 37 5.42 1.03 -15.44
N ILE A 38 4.99 0.83 -14.19
CA ILE A 38 5.35 -0.33 -13.38
C ILE A 38 4.04 -1.07 -13.04
N PRO A 39 3.48 -1.81 -14.01
CA PRO A 39 2.25 -2.57 -13.77
C PRO A 39 2.53 -3.69 -12.76
N LEU A 40 1.70 -3.82 -11.72
CA LEU A 40 1.88 -4.81 -10.66
C LEU A 40 0.85 -5.94 -10.75
N PHE A 41 1.30 -7.16 -10.47
CA PHE A 41 0.52 -8.39 -10.58
C PHE A 41 0.51 -9.16 -9.26
N GLY A 42 -0.61 -9.85 -9.01
CA GLY A 42 -0.82 -10.66 -7.82
C GLY A 42 -1.12 -9.83 -6.56
N ALA A 43 -1.37 -10.56 -5.47
CA ALA A 43 -1.65 -10.00 -4.15
C ALA A 43 -0.39 -9.83 -3.27
N GLY A 44 0.78 -10.16 -3.81
CA GLY A 44 2.07 -10.14 -3.12
C GLY A 44 3.09 -11.02 -3.85
N PHE A 45 4.39 -10.81 -3.61
CA PHE A 45 5.47 -11.57 -4.23
C PHE A 45 5.76 -12.89 -3.49
N ARG A 46 6.16 -12.82 -2.21
CA ARG A 46 6.51 -14.03 -1.41
C ARG A 46 5.28 -14.73 -0.85
N SER A 47 4.27 -13.97 -0.49
CA SER A 47 2.99 -14.43 0.06
C SER A 47 1.90 -13.42 -0.27
N GLU A 48 0.64 -13.80 -0.10
CA GLU A 48 -0.46 -12.84 -0.12
C GLU A 48 -0.22 -11.73 0.93
N GLY A 49 -0.50 -10.48 0.55
CA GLY A 49 -0.29 -9.31 1.40
C GLY A 49 1.14 -8.78 1.42
N ASP A 50 2.11 -9.43 0.77
CA ASP A 50 3.45 -8.87 0.60
C ASP A 50 3.38 -7.55 -0.16
N LEU A 51 4.03 -6.51 0.38
CA LEU A 51 4.04 -5.18 -0.20
C LEU A 51 4.78 -5.16 -1.54
N CYS A 52 5.82 -5.98 -1.67
CA CYS A 52 6.50 -6.21 -2.95
C CYS A 52 5.64 -7.11 -3.83
N ARG A 53 5.53 -6.77 -5.13
CA ARG A 53 4.72 -7.51 -6.10
C ARG A 53 5.46 -7.73 -7.40
N ARG A 54 5.08 -8.75 -8.16
CA ARG A 54 5.61 -8.96 -9.51
C ARG A 54 5.28 -7.77 -10.40
N ALA A 55 6.27 -7.20 -11.05
CA ALA A 55 6.09 -6.21 -12.09
C ALA A 55 5.91 -6.91 -13.43
N GLY A 56 4.93 -6.48 -14.22
CA GLY A 56 4.81 -6.95 -15.59
C GLY A 56 5.46 -6.02 -16.59
N GLU A 57 5.25 -6.36 -17.85
CA GLU A 57 5.92 -5.72 -18.98
C GLU A 57 5.36 -4.32 -19.27
N SER A 58 6.28 -3.40 -19.55
CA SER A 58 6.03 -2.05 -20.01
C SER A 58 7.26 -1.56 -20.78
N ALA A 59 7.17 -0.38 -21.39
CA ALA A 59 8.32 0.26 -22.02
C ALA A 59 9.50 0.50 -21.05
N PHE A 60 9.23 0.61 -19.74
CA PHE A 60 10.26 0.78 -18.73
C PHE A 60 10.76 -0.56 -18.17
N THR A 61 9.86 -1.49 -17.89
CA THR A 61 10.19 -2.74 -17.19
C THR A 61 10.68 -3.85 -18.10
N GLY A 62 10.32 -3.82 -19.39
CA GLY A 62 10.62 -4.92 -20.33
C GLY A 62 12.10 -5.26 -20.45
N GLN A 63 12.99 -4.27 -20.36
CA GLN A 63 14.44 -4.45 -20.39
C GLN A 63 15.03 -5.22 -19.20
N PHE A 64 14.25 -5.39 -18.12
CA PHE A 64 14.66 -6.10 -16.91
C PHE A 64 13.99 -7.47 -16.78
N MET A 65 13.12 -7.85 -17.72
CA MET A 65 12.43 -9.13 -17.69
C MET A 65 13.29 -10.23 -18.31
N GLY A 66 13.32 -11.41 -17.68
CA GLY A 66 14.11 -12.55 -18.15
C GLY A 66 13.41 -13.88 -17.86
N ALA A 67 13.73 -14.91 -18.65
CA ALA A 67 13.06 -16.21 -18.56
C ALA A 67 13.36 -17.00 -17.27
N GLY A 68 14.43 -16.65 -16.54
CA GLY A 68 14.86 -17.35 -15.32
C GLY A 68 14.71 -16.55 -14.02
N ALA A 69 14.02 -15.41 -14.07
CA ALA A 69 13.81 -14.56 -12.90
C ALA A 69 12.48 -13.82 -12.96
N ASP A 70 11.87 -13.61 -11.81
CA ASP A 70 10.73 -12.72 -11.67
C ASP A 70 11.24 -11.28 -11.50
N LEU A 71 10.63 -10.34 -12.24
CA LEU A 71 10.79 -8.92 -11.97
C LEU A 71 9.83 -8.52 -10.85
N VAL A 72 10.35 -7.99 -9.75
CA VAL A 72 9.59 -7.62 -8.55
C VAL A 72 9.77 -6.14 -8.28
N ALA A 73 8.67 -5.43 -8.06
CA ALA A 73 8.68 -4.03 -7.68
C ALA A 73 8.21 -3.89 -6.22
N CYS A 74 9.02 -3.19 -5.45
CA CYS A 74 8.79 -2.90 -4.05
C CYS A 74 8.52 -1.40 -3.83
N PRO A 75 7.54 -1.04 -2.98
CA PRO A 75 7.16 0.35 -2.76
C PRO A 75 8.24 1.14 -2.01
N PRO A 76 8.15 2.48 -2.02
CA PRO A 76 8.99 3.35 -1.19
C PRO A 76 8.99 2.92 0.27
N GLY A 77 10.16 3.00 0.92
CA GLY A 77 10.34 2.57 2.30
C GLY A 77 10.69 1.09 2.48
N THR A 78 10.75 0.32 1.39
CA THR A 78 11.31 -1.04 1.42
C THR A 78 12.79 -1.01 1.78
N ASP A 79 13.24 -1.89 2.68
CA ASP A 79 14.67 -2.14 2.92
C ASP A 79 15.22 -3.05 1.81
N PRO A 80 16.05 -2.53 0.88
CA PRO A 80 16.56 -3.31 -0.23
C PRO A 80 17.55 -4.39 0.22
N ARG A 81 18.30 -4.17 1.31
CA ARG A 81 19.31 -5.13 1.77
C ARG A 81 18.64 -6.37 2.35
N LEU A 82 17.59 -6.17 3.13
CA LEU A 82 16.80 -7.27 3.67
C LEU A 82 16.12 -8.04 2.53
N PHE A 83 15.49 -7.35 1.58
CA PHE A 83 14.84 -7.99 0.44
C PHE A 83 15.82 -8.84 -0.37
N ILE A 84 17.00 -8.29 -0.71
CA ILE A 84 18.07 -9.02 -1.43
C ILE A 84 18.52 -10.25 -0.63
N HIS A 85 18.75 -10.10 0.67
CA HIS A 85 19.18 -11.20 1.54
C HIS A 85 18.17 -12.34 1.58
N GLU A 86 16.88 -12.04 1.68
CA GLU A 86 15.82 -13.06 1.80
C GLU A 86 15.48 -13.74 0.47
N THR A 87 15.60 -13.01 -0.63
CA THR A 87 15.14 -13.48 -1.95
C THR A 87 16.27 -13.92 -2.87
N GLY A 88 17.51 -13.53 -2.58
CA GLY A 88 18.61 -13.62 -3.55
C GLY A 88 18.44 -12.68 -4.74
N GLY A 89 17.53 -11.71 -4.64
CA GLY A 89 17.25 -10.75 -5.70
C GLY A 89 18.42 -9.80 -5.96
N THR A 90 18.42 -9.19 -7.14
CA THR A 90 19.36 -8.12 -7.52
C THR A 90 18.58 -6.87 -7.87
N GLU A 91 18.94 -5.73 -7.28
CA GLU A 91 18.34 -4.45 -7.64
C GLU A 91 18.76 -4.05 -9.07
N VAL A 92 17.79 -3.78 -9.95
CA VAL A 92 18.03 -3.48 -11.37
C VAL A 92 17.60 -2.07 -11.77
N ALA A 93 16.68 -1.45 -11.03
CA ALA A 93 16.23 -0.09 -11.31
C ALA A 93 15.54 0.55 -10.10
N ARG A 94 15.40 1.88 -10.16
CA ARG A 94 14.54 2.66 -9.27
C ARG A 94 13.71 3.64 -10.07
N ARG A 95 12.49 3.91 -9.61
CA ARG A 95 11.61 4.91 -10.23
C ARG A 95 10.56 5.42 -9.26
N ASP A 96 10.46 6.74 -9.10
CA ASP A 96 9.49 7.39 -8.20
C ASP A 96 9.46 6.78 -6.79
N GLY A 97 10.64 6.43 -6.28
CA GLY A 97 10.83 5.78 -4.97
C GLY A 97 10.57 4.27 -4.93
N TRP A 98 10.05 3.68 -6.00
CA TRP A 98 9.96 2.23 -6.15
C TRP A 98 11.30 1.63 -6.52
N ILE A 99 11.54 0.41 -6.04
CA ILE A 99 12.76 -0.35 -6.31
C ILE A 99 12.37 -1.62 -7.06
N LEU A 100 13.07 -1.91 -8.17
CA LEU A 100 12.87 -3.11 -8.95
C LEU A 100 14.01 -4.08 -8.69
N PHE A 101 13.65 -5.35 -8.49
CA PHE A 101 14.57 -6.45 -8.30
C PHE A 101 14.29 -7.55 -9.32
N THR A 102 15.33 -8.15 -9.88
CA THR A 102 15.21 -9.46 -10.52
C THR A 102 15.47 -10.53 -9.47
N VAL A 103 14.52 -11.43 -9.26
CA VAL A 103 14.62 -12.53 -8.28
C VAL A 103 14.68 -13.86 -9.04
N PRO A 104 15.78 -14.62 -8.95
CA PRO A 104 15.90 -15.91 -9.63
C PRO A 104 14.79 -16.88 -9.21
N HIS A 105 14.33 -17.70 -10.16
CA HIS A 105 13.50 -18.86 -9.81
C HIS A 105 14.32 -19.86 -8.99
N ARG A 106 13.69 -20.51 -8.01
CA ARG A 106 14.32 -21.56 -7.18
C ARG A 106 13.97 -22.95 -7.67
#